data_AF-A0A067ELX3-F1
#
_entry.id   AF-A0A067ELX3-F1
#
_cell.length_a   1.000
_cell.length_b   1.000
_cell.length_c   1.000
_cell.angle_alpha   90.00
_cell.angle_beta   90.00
_cell.angle_gamma   90.00
#
_symmetry.space_group_name_H-M   'P 1'
#
loop_
_entity.id
_entity.type
_entity.pdbx_description
1 polymer ?
#
loop_
_entity_poly.entity_id
_entity_poly.type
_entity_poly.pdbx_seq_one_letter_code
_entity_poly.pdbx_strand_id
1 'polypeptide(L)'
;MAIERETECWKKACREHTECYQNSFHCYETVGNYTFLTGLCPTMIQDTTMFNFGMFQEAIQSGMVEEKAFKKKFIYCFRWGLQTVSCAGQNLQTSTHEGENLLASFIIIASLLLLLLVLGNLTIYLQSGTIKLEEIKSKAREIEQWRTFEMLSQSLQQRVRNHQQYVWQEMRGIDVENLLNNLPVNLNWEMKSELCLEVLKKVPMFQMMGKSILSEMCKCLKPVLYVQECCIVKEGDPICEMFFITQGTLLTTTTNGGRNTSVFKKYLSTGDFWGEELATSALDPDPLSNIPHSNCALISVTNVEAFAINTDDLRAIVYQYWQHRNHNMQPLDIFKFYSQEWRTSKACVIQAAWCRYKKRKLEGSLYAKENILQDQKAEAGGKPSKFGTAIYATQFFTYVRRSVKRNGGLPGGRVNITLAASETTRS
;
A
#
# COMPACT_ATOMS: atom_id res chain seq x y z
N MET A 1 20.45 33.73 53.45
CA MET A 1 21.26 33.79 52.21
C MET A 1 21.58 35.23 51.78
N ALA A 2 20.86 35.91 50.87
CA ALA A 2 21.29 37.27 50.44
C ALA A 2 21.34 38.31 51.58
N ILE A 3 20.26 38.43 52.36
CA ILE A 3 20.19 39.29 53.56
C ILE A 3 21.24 38.89 54.59
N GLU A 4 21.48 37.59 54.73
CA GLU A 4 22.46 37.06 55.68
C GLU A 4 23.89 37.45 55.31
N ARG A 5 24.22 37.43 54.01
CA ARG A 5 25.52 37.88 53.51
C ARG A 5 25.72 39.37 53.63
N GLU A 6 24.66 40.15 53.44
CA GLU A 6 24.67 41.58 53.73
C GLU A 6 24.93 41.84 55.23
N THR A 7 24.26 41.10 56.12
CA THR A 7 24.52 41.21 57.57
C THR A 7 25.92 40.72 57.99
N GLU A 8 26.51 39.73 57.31
CA GLU A 8 27.90 39.33 57.54
C GLU A 8 28.88 40.46 57.18
N CYS A 9 28.65 41.17 56.08
CA CYS A 9 29.43 42.34 55.71
C CYS A 9 29.33 43.42 56.79
N TRP A 10 28.11 43.75 57.23
CA TRP A 10 27.90 44.75 58.28
C TRP A 10 28.56 44.36 59.61
N LYS A 11 28.48 43.08 60.00
CA LYS A 11 29.18 42.56 61.20
C LYS A 11 30.71 42.63 61.08
N LYS A 12 31.26 42.49 59.87
CA LYS A 12 32.70 42.63 59.61
C LYS A 12 33.12 44.10 59.71
N ALA A 13 32.42 45.00 59.03
CA ALA A 13 32.64 46.45 59.11
C ALA A 13 32.53 46.99 60.54
N CYS A 14 31.55 46.50 61.30
CA CYS A 14 31.35 46.84 62.71
C CYS A 14 32.51 46.42 63.61
N ARG A 15 33.21 45.32 63.31
CA ARG A 15 34.38 44.87 64.08
C ARG A 15 35.61 45.75 63.87
N GLU A 16 35.69 46.47 62.77
CA GLU A 16 36.80 47.35 62.42
C GLU A 16 36.59 48.79 62.93
N HIS A 17 35.43 49.11 63.52
CA HIS A 17 35.12 50.43 64.08
C HIS A 17 34.85 50.39 65.58
N THR A 18 35.52 51.29 66.30
CA THR A 18 35.54 51.36 67.77
C THR A 18 34.22 51.76 68.42
N GLU A 19 33.26 52.28 67.66
CA GLU A 19 31.94 52.76 68.15
C GLU A 19 30.76 51.86 67.74
N CYS A 20 31.02 50.62 67.30
CA CYS A 20 29.96 49.72 66.84
C CYS A 20 29.73 48.52 67.77
N TYR A 21 28.52 48.41 68.33
CA TYR A 21 28.10 47.27 69.14
C TYR A 21 27.36 46.24 68.27
N GLN A 22 27.81 44.98 68.26
CA GLN A 22 27.22 43.92 67.43
C GLN A 22 25.72 43.67 67.66
N ASN A 23 25.18 44.04 68.84
CA ASN A 23 23.75 43.88 69.16
C ASN A 23 22.83 44.89 68.44
N SER A 24 23.39 45.95 67.85
CA SER A 24 22.63 47.02 67.17
C SER A 24 22.00 46.62 65.82
N PHE A 25 22.31 45.42 65.30
CA PHE A 25 21.69 44.89 64.08
C PHE A 25 20.35 44.21 64.32
N HIS A 26 19.88 44.14 65.57
CA HIS A 26 18.55 43.67 65.92
C HIS A 26 17.59 44.86 66.05
N CYS A 27 16.36 44.74 65.53
CA CYS A 27 15.38 45.82 65.44
C CYS A 27 14.96 46.48 66.78
N TYR A 28 15.49 46.03 67.91
CA TYR A 28 15.15 46.51 69.25
C TYR A 28 16.08 47.60 69.81
N GLU A 29 17.29 47.79 69.28
CA GLU A 29 18.23 48.81 69.76
C GLU A 29 18.74 49.66 68.59
N THR A 30 18.21 50.88 68.43
CA THR A 30 18.63 51.81 67.36
C THR A 30 19.06 53.14 67.94
N VAL A 31 20.34 53.25 68.30
CA VAL A 31 20.97 54.55 68.61
C VAL A 31 22.40 54.54 68.04
N GLY A 32 22.57 55.09 66.83
CA GLY A 32 23.88 55.25 66.21
C GLY A 32 23.81 55.80 64.77
N ASN A 33 24.82 56.57 64.37
CA ASN A 33 24.99 57.04 63.00
C ASN A 33 25.83 56.03 62.19
N TYR A 34 25.18 55.14 61.45
CA TYR A 34 25.81 54.01 60.77
C TYR A 34 26.25 54.28 59.32
N THR A 35 26.48 55.53 58.95
CA THR A 35 26.91 55.92 57.60
C THR A 35 28.21 55.25 57.13
N PHE A 36 29.03 54.75 58.06
CA PHE A 36 30.23 53.96 57.75
C PHE A 36 29.92 52.58 57.15
N LEU A 37 28.76 51.98 57.45
CA LEU A 37 28.35 50.67 56.89
C LEU A 37 28.13 50.75 55.39
N THR A 38 27.52 51.83 54.91
CA THR A 38 27.36 52.12 53.47
C THR A 38 28.69 52.37 52.77
N GLY A 39 29.73 52.80 53.50
CA GLY A 39 31.08 53.00 52.96
C GLY A 39 31.92 51.72 52.88
N LEU A 40 31.81 50.82 53.88
CA LEU A 40 32.57 49.57 53.96
C LEU A 40 31.87 48.38 53.27
N CYS A 41 30.56 48.47 53.05
CA CYS A 41 29.73 47.49 52.35
C CYS A 41 28.91 48.17 51.23
N PRO A 42 29.56 48.66 50.16
CA PRO A 42 28.85 49.35 49.08
C PRO A 42 27.92 48.39 48.33
N THR A 43 26.62 48.70 48.30
CA THR A 43 25.62 48.01 47.50
C THR A 43 25.71 48.36 46.01
N MET A 44 26.38 49.46 45.69
CA MET A 44 26.60 49.99 44.34
C MET A 44 28.05 50.48 44.23
N ILE A 45 28.91 49.72 43.52
CA ILE A 45 30.26 50.04 42.94
C ILE A 45 31.35 48.99 43.26
N GLN A 46 32.25 48.83 42.27
CA GLN A 46 33.05 47.69 41.83
C GLN A 46 34.30 47.28 42.64
N ASP A 47 34.56 47.82 43.83
CA ASP A 47 35.74 47.42 44.59
C ASP A 47 35.49 46.11 45.36
N THR A 48 35.76 44.97 44.70
CA THR A 48 35.83 43.63 45.30
C THR A 48 36.88 43.50 46.42
N THR A 49 37.63 44.57 46.68
CA THR A 49 38.71 44.64 47.65
C THR A 49 38.22 44.64 49.10
N MET A 50 36.98 45.06 49.39
CA MET A 50 36.44 45.11 50.77
C MET A 50 35.65 43.85 51.18
N PHE A 51 34.67 43.44 50.36
CA PHE A 51 33.85 42.25 50.63
C PHE A 51 33.29 41.62 49.35
N ASN A 52 33.45 40.31 49.18
CA ASN A 52 32.97 39.58 48.02
C ASN A 52 31.61 38.91 48.32
N PHE A 53 30.54 39.50 47.76
CA PHE A 53 29.15 39.02 47.87
C PHE A 53 28.83 37.79 47.01
N GLY A 54 29.76 37.34 46.15
CA GLY A 54 29.66 36.12 45.37
C GLY A 54 28.34 36.02 44.59
N MET A 55 27.65 34.90 44.76
CA MET A 55 26.46 34.56 43.98
C MET A 55 25.26 35.50 44.24
N PHE A 56 25.28 36.25 45.34
CA PHE A 56 24.21 37.18 45.70
C PHE A 56 24.46 38.62 45.24
N GLN A 57 25.61 38.89 44.61
CA GLN A 57 25.98 40.23 44.16
C GLN A 57 24.95 40.83 43.20
N GLU A 58 24.44 40.08 42.21
CA GLU A 58 23.41 40.56 41.28
C GLU A 58 22.10 40.90 42.01
N ALA A 59 21.73 40.13 43.05
CA ALA A 59 20.52 40.35 43.83
C ALA A 59 20.61 41.61 44.72
N ILE A 60 21.80 41.90 45.25
CA ILE A 60 22.06 43.10 46.05
C ILE A 60 22.12 44.34 45.15
N GLN A 61 22.85 44.27 44.02
CA GLN A 61 22.96 45.37 43.07
C GLN A 61 21.62 45.74 42.39
N SER A 62 20.75 44.76 42.17
CA SER A 62 19.43 45.02 41.58
C SER A 62 18.43 45.64 42.57
N GLY A 63 18.80 45.84 43.85
CA GLY A 63 17.91 46.38 44.88
C GLY A 63 16.76 45.45 45.26
N MET A 64 16.81 44.18 44.81
CA MET A 64 15.72 43.22 45.03
C MET A 64 15.61 42.78 46.49
N VAL A 65 16.68 42.91 47.28
CA VAL A 65 16.66 42.60 48.71
C VAL A 65 15.71 43.53 49.48
N GLU A 66 15.73 44.82 49.15
CA GLU A 66 14.95 45.88 49.81
C GLU A 66 13.49 45.98 49.32
N GLU A 67 13.19 45.46 48.12
CA GLU A 67 11.86 45.52 47.52
C GLU A 67 10.79 44.81 48.38
N LYS A 68 9.68 45.48 48.69
CA LYS A 68 8.62 44.88 49.55
C LYS A 68 7.59 44.08 48.75
N ALA A 69 7.49 44.32 47.43
CA ALA A 69 6.51 43.66 46.58
C ALA A 69 6.91 42.20 46.31
N PHE A 70 6.17 41.25 46.90
CA PHE A 70 6.40 39.81 46.73
C PHE A 70 6.45 39.37 45.26
N LYS A 71 5.54 39.88 44.42
CA LYS A 71 5.47 39.51 43.00
C LYS A 71 6.76 39.82 42.24
N LYS A 72 7.40 40.96 42.52
CA LYS A 72 8.66 41.35 41.89
C LYS A 72 9.80 40.44 42.35
N LYS A 73 9.89 40.16 43.66
CA LYS A 73 10.85 39.21 44.25
C LYS A 73 10.71 37.81 43.65
N PHE A 74 9.49 37.30 43.53
CA PHE A 74 9.23 35.98 42.96
C PHE A 74 9.64 35.87 41.50
N ILE A 75 9.27 36.85 40.66
CA ILE A 75 9.63 36.85 39.23
C ILE A 75 11.15 36.94 39.05
N TYR A 76 11.83 37.75 39.86
CA TYR A 76 13.30 37.84 39.84
C TYR A 76 13.97 36.50 40.19
N CYS A 77 13.57 35.88 41.30
CA CYS A 77 14.10 34.59 41.72
C CYS A 77 13.79 33.47 40.71
N PHE A 78 12.58 33.49 40.12
CA PHE A 78 12.19 32.54 39.08
C PHE A 78 13.03 32.70 37.82
N ARG A 79 13.25 33.95 37.35
CA ARG A 79 14.17 34.24 36.24
C ARG A 79 15.57 33.71 36.54
N TRP A 80 16.11 34.02 37.72
CA TRP A 80 17.46 33.59 38.12
C TRP A 80 17.57 32.06 38.16
N GLY A 81 16.61 31.36 38.77
CA GLY A 81 16.58 29.90 38.80
C GLY A 81 16.46 29.27 37.41
N LEU A 82 15.60 29.82 36.55
CA LEU A 82 15.48 29.37 35.16
C LEU A 82 16.79 29.56 34.39
N GLN A 83 17.49 30.68 34.59
CA GLN A 83 18.78 30.96 33.98
C GLN A 83 19.85 29.96 34.43
N THR A 84 19.88 29.57 35.71
CA THR A 84 20.82 28.56 36.22
C THR A 84 20.53 27.16 35.67
N VAL A 85 19.26 26.77 35.55
CA VAL A 85 18.86 25.46 35.01
C VAL A 85 19.11 25.37 33.50
N SER A 86 18.97 26.46 32.74
CA SER A 86 19.01 26.45 31.27
C SER A 86 20.43 26.36 30.66
N CYS A 87 21.47 26.01 31.44
CA CYS A 87 22.90 26.09 31.08
C CYS A 87 23.42 27.48 30.65
N ALA A 88 22.54 28.44 30.36
CA ALA A 88 22.87 29.82 30.01
C ALA A 88 23.38 30.65 31.22
N GLY A 89 23.30 30.11 32.44
CA GLY A 89 23.71 30.74 33.70
C GLY A 89 25.06 30.27 34.26
N GLN A 90 25.98 29.75 33.44
CA GLN A 90 27.29 29.22 33.86
C GLN A 90 28.22 30.20 34.60
N ASN A 91 27.81 31.46 34.81
CA ASN A 91 28.60 32.48 35.50
C ASN A 91 28.23 32.60 36.99
N LEU A 92 27.97 31.49 37.68
CA LEU A 92 27.84 31.50 39.15
C LEU A 92 29.22 31.82 39.76
N GLN A 93 29.45 33.10 40.06
CA GLN A 93 30.65 33.54 40.77
C GLN A 93 30.45 33.27 42.26
N THR A 94 31.05 32.19 42.78
CA THR A 94 31.01 31.90 44.21
C THR A 94 32.12 32.64 44.96
N SER A 95 31.83 33.03 46.20
CA SER A 95 32.84 33.55 47.13
C SER A 95 33.57 32.38 47.82
N THR A 96 34.56 32.66 48.66
CA THR A 96 35.30 31.64 49.44
C THR A 96 34.49 31.01 50.60
N HIS A 97 33.20 31.31 50.69
CA HIS A 97 32.33 30.86 51.77
C HIS A 97 31.78 29.46 51.53
N GLU A 98 31.87 28.60 52.56
CA GLU A 98 31.51 27.17 52.47
C GLU A 98 30.03 26.95 52.12
N GLY A 99 29.11 27.74 52.69
CA GLY A 99 27.67 27.61 52.44
C GLY A 99 27.25 27.96 51.00
N GLU A 100 27.92 28.92 50.36
CA GLU A 100 27.66 29.28 48.96
C GLU A 100 28.15 28.20 48.01
N ASN A 101 29.36 27.67 48.27
CA ASN A 101 29.93 26.61 47.45
C ASN A 101 29.13 25.30 47.53
N LEU A 102 28.59 24.96 48.71
CA LEU A 102 27.72 23.79 48.89
C LEU A 102 26.37 23.96 48.19
N LEU A 103 25.74 25.14 48.31
CA LEU A 103 24.50 25.46 47.59
C LEU A 103 24.71 25.45 46.08
N ALA A 104 25.78 26.09 45.59
CA ALA A 104 26.13 26.10 44.17
C ALA A 104 26.36 24.69 43.62
N SER A 105 27.07 23.84 44.37
CA SER A 105 27.30 22.44 43.99
C SER A 105 25.97 21.66 43.86
N PHE A 106 25.04 21.83 44.82
CA PHE A 106 23.71 21.21 44.76
C PHE A 106 22.90 21.68 43.54
N ILE A 107 22.90 22.99 43.28
CA ILE A 107 22.17 23.57 42.14
C ILE A 107 22.74 23.06 40.82
N ILE A 108 24.07 22.96 40.69
CA ILE A 108 24.72 22.43 39.48
C ILE A 108 24.34 20.95 39.28
N ILE A 109 24.42 20.13 40.32
CA ILE A 109 24.07 18.70 40.23
C ILE A 109 22.60 18.52 39.87
N ALA A 110 21.69 19.25 40.53
CA ALA A 110 20.25 19.17 40.26
C ALA A 110 19.92 19.63 38.83
N SER A 111 20.57 20.69 38.35
CA SER A 111 20.38 21.21 36.98
C SER A 111 20.88 20.22 35.93
N LEU A 112 22.05 19.61 36.14
CA LEU A 112 22.57 18.58 35.24
C LEU A 112 21.66 17.35 35.19
N LEU A 113 21.15 16.90 36.33
CA LEU A 113 20.25 15.75 36.41
C LEU A 113 18.92 16.03 35.70
N LEU A 114 18.34 17.22 35.91
CA LEU A 114 17.11 17.64 35.22
C LEU A 114 17.32 17.75 33.71
N LEU A 115 18.45 18.32 33.28
CA LEU A 115 18.79 18.41 31.86
C LEU A 115 18.93 17.03 31.22
N LEU A 116 19.63 16.09 31.87
CA LEU A 116 19.76 14.71 31.37
C LEU A 116 18.41 14.01 31.27
N LEU A 117 17.51 14.20 32.23
CA LEU A 117 16.15 13.66 32.18
C LEU A 117 15.34 14.25 31.02
N VAL A 118 15.38 15.57 30.83
CA VAL A 118 14.64 16.23 29.74
C VAL A 118 15.19 15.81 28.38
N LEU A 119 16.52 15.81 28.22
CA LEU A 119 17.17 15.38 26.98
C LEU A 119 16.89 13.89 26.70
N GLY A 120 16.98 13.02 27.71
CA GLY A 120 16.69 11.59 27.57
C GLY A 120 15.23 11.33 27.18
N ASN A 121 14.28 12.05 27.77
CA ASN A 121 12.88 11.93 27.39
C ASN A 121 12.62 12.48 25.98
N LEU A 122 13.27 13.58 25.61
CA LEU A 122 13.17 14.14 24.27
C LEU A 122 13.74 13.19 23.21
N THR A 123 14.89 12.56 23.47
CA THR A 123 15.47 11.58 22.54
C THR A 123 14.57 10.36 22.40
N ILE A 124 14.01 9.83 23.49
CA ILE A 124 13.03 8.72 23.45
C ILE A 124 11.79 9.12 22.64
N TYR A 125 11.25 10.32 22.88
CA TYR A 125 10.08 10.82 22.16
C TYR A 125 10.35 10.96 20.66
N LEU A 126 11.48 11.57 20.28
CA LEU A 126 11.88 11.72 18.88
C LEU A 126 12.13 10.36 18.22
N GLN A 127 12.79 9.43 18.93
CA GLN A 127 13.05 8.09 18.45
C GLN A 127 11.76 7.29 18.22
N SER A 128 10.75 7.44 19.08
CA SER A 128 9.46 6.72 18.92
C SER A 128 8.79 6.97 17.57
N GLY A 129 8.96 8.16 16.99
CA GLY A 129 8.48 8.50 15.65
C GLY A 129 9.39 8.01 14.52
N THR A 130 10.70 7.89 14.75
CA THR A 130 11.69 7.54 13.71
C THR A 130 12.00 6.06 13.63
N ILE A 131 11.76 5.26 14.68
CA ILE A 131 12.09 3.82 14.72
C ILE A 131 11.49 3.07 13.54
N LYS A 132 10.20 3.29 13.22
CA LYS A 132 9.55 2.61 12.08
C LYS A 132 10.17 3.00 10.75
N LEU A 133 10.51 4.28 10.57
CA LEU A 133 11.16 4.76 9.36
C LEU A 133 12.59 4.22 9.23
N GLU A 134 13.30 4.09 10.35
CA GLU A 134 14.66 3.56 10.40
C GLU A 134 14.70 2.06 10.14
N GLU A 135 13.74 1.29 10.66
CA GLU A 135 13.56 -0.14 10.38
C GLU A 135 13.22 -0.39 8.90
N ILE A 136 12.36 0.44 8.31
CA ILE A 136 12.07 0.38 6.88
C ILE A 136 13.33 0.68 6.04
N LYS A 137 14.08 1.71 6.43
CA LYS A 137 15.36 2.08 5.77
C LYS A 137 16.46 1.05 5.99
N SER A 138 16.48 0.33 7.11
CA SER A 138 17.47 -0.74 7.32
C SER A 138 17.20 -1.91 6.39
N LYS A 139 15.94 -2.37 6.29
CA LYS A 139 15.53 -3.43 5.34
C LYS A 139 15.82 -3.06 3.89
N ALA A 140 15.65 -1.79 3.51
CA ALA A 140 16.05 -1.28 2.20
C ALA A 140 17.56 -1.45 1.94
N ARG A 141 18.39 -1.07 2.92
CA ARG A 141 19.86 -1.16 2.82
C ARG A 141 20.36 -2.59 2.78
N GLU A 142 19.71 -3.52 3.49
CA GLU A 142 20.07 -4.96 3.44
C GLU A 142 19.95 -5.52 2.02
N ILE A 143 18.93 -5.10 1.27
CA ILE A 143 18.71 -5.55 -0.11
C ILE A 143 19.68 -4.88 -1.08
N GLU A 144 20.05 -3.62 -0.86
CA GLU A 144 21.11 -2.95 -1.63
C GLU A 144 22.49 -3.54 -1.39
N GLN A 145 22.79 -3.94 -0.16
CA GLN A 145 24.06 -4.58 0.21
C GLN A 145 24.14 -6.04 -0.21
N TRP A 146 23.05 -6.60 -0.72
CA TRP A 146 23.05 -7.96 -1.22
C TRP A 146 23.91 -8.04 -2.47
N ARG A 147 25.11 -8.62 -2.35
CA ARG A 147 26.13 -8.67 -3.42
C ARG A 147 25.61 -9.17 -4.78
N THR A 148 24.62 -10.05 -4.80
CA THR A 148 24.00 -10.54 -6.04
C THR A 148 23.00 -9.56 -6.65
N PHE A 149 22.45 -8.63 -5.88
CA PHE A 149 21.58 -7.55 -6.36
C PHE A 149 22.35 -6.59 -7.28
N GLU A 150 23.60 -6.27 -6.95
CA GLU A 150 24.48 -5.45 -7.79
C GLU A 150 24.78 -6.09 -9.16
N MET A 151 24.71 -7.42 -9.25
CA MET A 151 24.93 -8.16 -10.50
C MET A 151 23.70 -8.18 -11.43
N LEU A 152 22.54 -7.72 -10.95
CA LEU A 152 21.33 -7.60 -11.76
C LEU A 152 21.43 -6.43 -12.75
N SER A 153 20.63 -6.47 -13.83
CA SER A 153 20.54 -5.33 -14.75
C SER A 153 20.01 -4.09 -14.03
N GLN A 154 20.50 -2.90 -14.41
CA GLN A 154 20.02 -1.62 -13.85
C GLN A 154 18.49 -1.47 -13.96
N SER A 155 17.91 -1.96 -15.05
CA SER A 155 16.45 -1.97 -15.25
C SER A 155 15.71 -2.82 -14.22
N LEU A 156 16.27 -3.99 -13.85
CA LEU A 156 15.67 -4.87 -12.85
C LEU A 156 15.85 -4.30 -11.44
N GLN A 157 17.04 -3.75 -11.13
CA GLN A 157 17.29 -3.06 -9.87
C GLN A 157 16.30 -1.91 -9.65
N GLN A 158 16.08 -1.08 -10.68
CA GLN A 158 15.13 0.04 -10.58
C GLN A 158 13.70 -0.45 -10.35
N ARG A 159 13.29 -1.54 -11.01
CA ARG A 159 11.96 -2.14 -10.80
C ARG A 159 11.79 -2.67 -9.38
N VAL A 160 12.81 -3.32 -8.82
CA VAL A 160 12.79 -3.78 -7.42
C VAL A 160 12.71 -2.60 -6.45
N ARG A 161 13.49 -1.53 -6.67
CA ARG A 161 13.42 -0.30 -5.86
C ARG A 161 12.03 0.33 -5.90
N ASN A 162 11.44 0.46 -7.09
CA ASN A 162 10.09 1.00 -7.26
C ASN A 162 9.04 0.13 -6.56
N HIS A 163 9.19 -1.20 -6.62
CA HIS A 163 8.30 -2.13 -5.91
C HIS A 163 8.35 -1.96 -4.41
N GLN A 164 9.54 -1.91 -3.85
CA GLN A 164 9.70 -1.70 -2.41
C GLN A 164 9.15 -0.36 -1.96
N GLN A 165 9.42 0.72 -2.72
CA GLN A 165 8.85 2.04 -2.43
C GLN A 165 7.32 2.03 -2.45
N TYR A 166 6.72 1.37 -3.44
CA TYR A 166 5.26 1.25 -3.51
C TYR A 166 4.71 0.46 -2.32
N VAL A 167 5.27 -0.71 -2.01
CA VAL A 167 4.88 -1.52 -0.85
C VAL A 167 5.01 -0.72 0.46
N TRP A 168 6.07 0.08 0.62
CA TRP A 168 6.26 0.93 1.80
C TRP A 168 5.22 2.05 1.90
N GLN A 169 4.86 2.70 0.80
CA GLN A 169 3.86 3.77 0.80
C GLN A 169 2.47 3.23 1.14
N GLU A 170 2.09 2.10 0.53
CA GLU A 170 0.76 1.52 0.69
C GLU A 170 0.60 0.85 2.06
N MET A 171 1.55 0.00 2.45
CA MET A 171 1.46 -0.79 3.68
C MET A 171 2.03 -0.07 4.91
N ARG A 172 2.64 1.12 4.74
CA ARG A 172 3.33 1.89 5.81
C ARG A 172 4.35 1.07 6.61
N GLY A 173 4.96 0.07 5.98
CA GLY A 173 5.90 -0.86 6.62
C GLY A 173 5.27 -1.91 7.54
N ILE A 174 3.94 -2.07 7.51
CA ILE A 174 3.24 -3.14 8.23
C ILE A 174 3.36 -4.42 7.39
N ASP A 175 4.01 -5.42 7.96
CA ASP A 175 3.99 -6.77 7.43
C ASP A 175 2.63 -7.41 7.77
N VAL A 176 1.71 -7.39 6.80
CA VAL A 176 0.33 -7.88 6.97
C VAL A 176 0.31 -9.38 7.23
N GLU A 177 1.20 -10.17 6.63
CA GLU A 177 1.25 -11.61 6.89
C GLU A 177 1.68 -11.91 8.33
N ASN A 178 2.73 -11.24 8.80
CA ASN A 178 3.19 -11.39 10.18
C ASN A 178 2.15 -10.87 11.19
N LEU A 179 1.52 -9.73 10.92
CA LEU A 179 0.42 -9.21 11.74
C LEU A 179 -0.71 -10.23 11.86
N LEU A 180 -1.16 -10.78 10.73
CA LEU A 180 -2.22 -11.80 10.69
C LEU A 180 -1.80 -13.07 11.46
N ASN A 181 -0.56 -13.52 11.33
CA ASN A 181 -0.07 -14.70 12.03
C ASN A 181 0.03 -14.53 13.56
N ASN A 182 0.21 -13.30 14.05
CA ASN A 182 0.23 -12.98 15.47
C ASN A 182 -1.16 -12.85 16.10
N LEU A 183 -2.22 -12.76 15.29
CA LEU A 183 -3.60 -12.69 15.76
C LEU A 183 -4.12 -14.09 16.13
N PRO A 184 -5.00 -14.22 17.15
CA PRO A 184 -5.73 -15.46 17.39
C PRO A 184 -6.50 -15.88 16.14
N VAL A 185 -6.54 -17.18 15.87
CA VAL A 185 -7.11 -17.77 14.64
C VAL A 185 -8.51 -17.23 14.33
N ASN A 186 -9.37 -17.08 15.34
CA ASN A 186 -10.74 -16.58 15.17
C ASN A 186 -10.81 -15.12 14.74
N LEU A 187 -9.95 -14.25 15.29
CA LEU A 187 -9.90 -12.82 14.97
C LEU A 187 -9.30 -12.58 13.58
N ASN A 188 -8.23 -13.31 13.24
CA ASN A 188 -7.65 -13.28 11.89
C ASN A 188 -8.72 -13.68 10.84
N TRP A 189 -9.46 -14.75 11.14
CA TRP A 189 -10.56 -15.20 10.31
C TRP A 189 -11.65 -14.16 10.09
N GLU A 190 -12.17 -13.56 11.16
CA GLU A 190 -13.24 -12.56 11.07
C GLU A 190 -12.79 -11.36 10.23
N MET A 191 -11.57 -10.88 10.48
CA MET A 191 -10.98 -9.77 9.72
C MET A 191 -10.83 -10.11 8.23
N LYS A 192 -10.25 -11.28 7.90
CA LYS A 192 -10.10 -11.73 6.51
C LYS A 192 -11.45 -11.90 5.81
N SER A 193 -12.43 -12.48 6.51
CA SER A 193 -13.77 -12.70 5.98
C SER A 193 -14.43 -11.37 5.63
N GLU A 194 -14.44 -10.39 6.54
CA GLU A 194 -15.02 -9.07 6.27
C GLU A 194 -14.35 -8.35 5.08
N LEU A 195 -13.00 -8.39 5.01
CA LEU A 195 -12.26 -7.71 3.93
C LEU A 195 -12.44 -8.39 2.56
N CYS A 196 -12.48 -9.72 2.53
CA CYS A 196 -12.42 -10.48 1.26
C CYS A 196 -13.79 -10.93 0.75
N LEU A 197 -14.80 -11.06 1.61
CA LEU A 197 -16.12 -11.60 1.22
C LEU A 197 -16.79 -10.72 0.16
N GLU A 198 -16.66 -9.39 0.28
CA GLU A 198 -17.19 -8.47 -0.73
C GLU A 198 -16.50 -8.64 -2.08
N VAL A 199 -15.19 -8.88 -2.09
CA VAL A 199 -14.41 -9.10 -3.31
C VAL A 199 -14.86 -10.38 -4.01
N LEU A 200 -14.99 -11.48 -3.27
CA LEU A 200 -15.45 -12.75 -3.84
C LEU A 200 -16.90 -12.67 -4.36
N LYS A 201 -17.78 -11.96 -3.66
CA LYS A 201 -19.18 -11.77 -4.09
C LYS A 201 -19.32 -10.93 -5.35
N LYS A 202 -18.35 -10.09 -5.71
CA LYS A 202 -18.39 -9.35 -6.99
C LYS A 202 -18.25 -10.29 -8.19
N VAL A 203 -17.61 -11.44 -8.01
CA VAL A 203 -17.37 -12.41 -9.07
C VAL A 203 -18.61 -13.29 -9.29
N PRO A 204 -19.22 -13.28 -10.49
CA PRO A 204 -20.48 -13.98 -10.76
C PRO A 204 -20.46 -15.49 -10.48
N MET A 205 -19.31 -16.16 -10.68
CA MET A 205 -19.20 -17.61 -10.42
C MET A 205 -19.29 -17.94 -8.92
N PHE A 206 -18.80 -17.04 -8.05
CA PHE A 206 -18.75 -17.22 -6.60
C PHE A 206 -20.04 -16.76 -5.90
N GLN A 207 -20.84 -15.89 -6.53
CA GLN A 207 -22.15 -15.46 -6.00
C GLN A 207 -23.12 -16.61 -5.72
N MET A 208 -23.05 -17.68 -6.53
CA MET A 208 -23.95 -18.84 -6.40
C MET A 208 -23.50 -19.81 -5.29
N MET A 209 -22.35 -19.57 -4.66
CA MET A 209 -21.81 -20.42 -3.60
C MET A 209 -22.33 -20.01 -2.22
N GLY A 210 -22.48 -20.99 -1.34
CA GLY A 210 -22.89 -20.74 0.04
C GLY A 210 -21.84 -19.92 0.80
N LYS A 211 -22.30 -19.05 1.72
CA LYS A 211 -21.44 -18.19 2.56
C LYS A 211 -20.33 -18.97 3.25
N SER A 212 -20.59 -20.22 3.68
CA SER A 212 -19.61 -21.10 4.33
C SER A 212 -18.34 -21.32 3.47
N ILE A 213 -18.52 -21.59 2.18
CA ILE A 213 -17.40 -21.87 1.25
C ILE A 213 -16.66 -20.59 0.91
N LEU A 214 -17.40 -19.51 0.66
CA LEU A 214 -16.80 -18.20 0.40
C LEU A 214 -15.94 -17.75 1.57
N SER A 215 -16.43 -18.01 2.79
CA SER A 215 -15.63 -17.79 3.98
C SER A 215 -14.38 -18.65 3.93
N GLU A 216 -14.48 -19.95 3.63
CA GLU A 216 -13.29 -20.83 3.53
C GLU A 216 -12.27 -20.36 2.48
N MET A 217 -12.74 -19.83 1.35
CA MET A 217 -11.89 -19.19 0.35
C MET A 217 -11.19 -17.93 0.90
N CYS A 218 -11.86 -17.15 1.76
CA CYS A 218 -11.25 -15.98 2.41
C CYS A 218 -10.07 -16.35 3.33
N LYS A 219 -10.00 -17.57 3.87
CA LYS A 219 -8.80 -18.02 4.64
C LYS A 219 -7.55 -18.07 3.77
N CYS A 220 -7.71 -18.56 2.54
CA CYS A 220 -6.62 -18.85 1.60
C CYS A 220 -6.22 -17.65 0.73
N LEU A 221 -7.03 -16.58 0.71
CA LEU A 221 -6.68 -15.37 -0.02
C LEU A 221 -5.47 -14.67 0.61
N LYS A 222 -4.52 -14.30 -0.24
CA LYS A 222 -3.33 -13.53 0.11
C LYS A 222 -3.33 -12.19 -0.64
N PRO A 223 -3.06 -11.07 0.04
CA PRO A 223 -2.91 -9.79 -0.64
C PRO A 223 -1.61 -9.80 -1.46
N VAL A 224 -1.69 -9.32 -2.70
CA VAL A 224 -0.56 -9.18 -3.62
C VAL A 224 -0.52 -7.77 -4.20
N LEU A 225 0.68 -7.23 -4.36
CA LEU A 225 0.94 -5.88 -4.86
C LEU A 225 1.84 -5.95 -6.09
N TYR A 226 1.41 -5.33 -7.19
CA TYR A 226 2.20 -5.25 -8.42
C TYR A 226 2.46 -3.79 -8.78
N VAL A 227 3.70 -3.49 -9.15
CA VAL A 227 4.09 -2.17 -9.67
C VAL A 227 3.65 -2.03 -11.11
N GLN A 228 3.46 -0.81 -11.57
CA GLN A 228 3.32 -0.46 -12.97
C GLN A 228 4.34 -1.15 -13.89
N GLU A 229 3.90 -1.52 -15.10
CA GLU A 229 4.69 -2.11 -16.18
C GLU A 229 5.37 -3.45 -15.82
N CYS A 230 4.79 -4.18 -14.87
CA CYS A 230 5.26 -5.48 -14.45
C CYS A 230 4.52 -6.59 -15.21
N CYS A 231 5.28 -7.48 -15.86
CA CYS A 231 4.73 -8.71 -16.40
C CYS A 231 4.54 -9.71 -15.25
N ILE A 232 3.29 -10.03 -14.94
CA ILE A 232 2.88 -10.94 -13.86
C ILE A 232 2.90 -12.39 -14.38
N VAL A 233 2.33 -12.62 -15.56
CA VAL A 233 2.24 -13.95 -16.20
C VAL A 233 2.61 -13.81 -17.67
N LYS A 234 3.40 -14.74 -18.22
CA LYS A 234 3.68 -14.78 -19.66
C LYS A 234 2.76 -15.77 -20.36
N GLU A 235 2.53 -15.55 -21.65
CA GLU A 235 1.80 -16.51 -22.48
C GLU A 235 2.54 -17.86 -22.50
N GLY A 236 1.84 -18.95 -22.19
CA GLY A 236 2.37 -20.31 -22.06
C GLY A 236 2.77 -20.73 -20.65
N ASP A 237 2.92 -19.80 -19.71
CA ASP A 237 3.26 -20.12 -18.32
C ASP A 237 2.10 -20.89 -17.65
N PRO A 238 2.39 -21.86 -16.75
CA PRO A 238 1.35 -22.52 -15.97
C PRO A 238 0.62 -21.49 -15.10
N ILE A 239 -0.72 -21.54 -15.10
CA ILE A 239 -1.53 -20.72 -14.21
C ILE A 239 -1.55 -21.42 -12.85
N CYS A 240 -1.00 -20.77 -11.82
CA CYS A 240 -0.92 -21.33 -10.47
C CYS A 240 -1.75 -20.54 -9.43
N GLU A 241 -2.22 -19.36 -9.81
CA GLU A 241 -2.95 -18.46 -8.93
C GLU A 241 -4.06 -17.75 -9.69
N MET A 242 -5.19 -17.52 -9.02
CA MET A 242 -6.29 -16.71 -9.52
C MET A 242 -6.26 -15.35 -8.81
N PHE A 243 -6.37 -14.26 -9.57
CA PHE A 243 -6.27 -12.89 -9.07
C PHE A 243 -7.62 -12.18 -9.04
N PHE A 244 -7.91 -11.47 -7.95
CA PHE A 244 -9.08 -10.63 -7.76
C PHE A 244 -8.65 -9.17 -7.60
N ILE A 245 -8.95 -8.32 -8.58
CA ILE A 245 -8.43 -6.95 -8.63
C ILE A 245 -9.27 -6.05 -7.73
N THR A 246 -8.66 -5.49 -6.69
CA THR A 246 -9.30 -4.51 -5.81
C THR A 246 -8.99 -3.09 -6.27
N GLN A 247 -7.78 -2.83 -6.76
CA GLN A 247 -7.35 -1.53 -7.22
C GLN A 247 -6.37 -1.64 -8.40
N GLY A 248 -6.44 -0.66 -9.31
CA GLY A 248 -5.55 -0.57 -10.46
C GLY A 248 -6.09 -1.22 -11.73
N THR A 249 -5.22 -1.38 -12.71
CA THR A 249 -5.57 -1.91 -14.03
C THR A 249 -4.53 -2.88 -14.54
N LEU A 250 -4.98 -4.06 -14.95
CA LEU A 250 -4.20 -5.08 -15.64
C LEU A 250 -4.55 -5.09 -17.12
N LEU A 251 -3.59 -5.49 -17.94
CA LEU A 251 -3.73 -5.70 -19.37
C LEU A 251 -3.43 -7.16 -19.68
N THR A 252 -4.39 -7.83 -20.29
CA THR A 252 -4.21 -9.14 -20.91
C THR A 252 -3.91 -8.96 -22.39
N THR A 253 -2.80 -9.54 -22.86
CA THR A 253 -2.42 -9.55 -24.26
C THR A 253 -2.31 -10.98 -24.78
N THR A 254 -3.04 -11.33 -25.84
CA THR A 254 -2.92 -12.65 -26.48
C THR A 254 -2.31 -12.51 -27.87
N THR A 255 -1.38 -13.40 -28.21
CA THR A 255 -0.75 -13.42 -29.55
C THR A 255 -1.33 -14.46 -30.51
N ASN A 256 -2.47 -15.09 -30.15
CA ASN A 256 -3.14 -16.11 -30.96
C ASN A 256 -2.16 -17.19 -31.50
N GLY A 257 -1.18 -17.60 -30.68
CA GLY A 257 -0.19 -18.63 -31.06
C GLY A 257 0.72 -18.22 -32.22
N GLY A 258 1.04 -16.94 -32.34
CA GLY A 258 2.07 -16.42 -33.26
C GLY A 258 1.71 -16.42 -34.75
N ARG A 259 0.47 -16.79 -35.12
CA ARG A 259 0.08 -16.94 -36.53
C ARG A 259 -0.58 -15.72 -37.17
N ASN A 260 -1.01 -14.71 -36.39
CA ASN A 260 -1.63 -13.49 -36.91
C ASN A 260 -1.06 -12.25 -36.20
N THR A 261 -0.76 -11.20 -36.95
CA THR A 261 -0.17 -9.92 -36.51
C THR A 261 -1.08 -9.08 -35.60
N SER A 262 -2.29 -9.54 -35.27
CA SER A 262 -3.25 -8.83 -34.42
C SER A 262 -3.14 -9.29 -32.96
N VAL A 263 -2.59 -8.43 -32.10
CA VAL A 263 -2.57 -8.62 -30.64
C VAL A 263 -3.93 -8.24 -30.08
N PHE A 264 -4.64 -9.17 -29.44
CA PHE A 264 -5.86 -8.83 -28.72
C PHE A 264 -5.49 -8.30 -27.33
N LYS A 265 -6.06 -7.16 -26.97
CA LYS A 265 -5.82 -6.46 -25.71
C LYS A 265 -7.13 -6.33 -24.94
N LYS A 266 -7.17 -6.83 -23.70
CA LYS A 266 -8.31 -6.63 -22.78
C LYS A 266 -7.79 -6.06 -21.47
N TYR A 267 -8.37 -4.94 -21.07
CA TYR A 267 -8.10 -4.30 -19.78
C TYR A 267 -9.01 -4.91 -18.72
N LEU A 268 -8.42 -5.22 -17.56
CA LEU A 268 -9.12 -5.67 -16.36
C LEU A 268 -8.94 -4.59 -15.30
N SER A 269 -10.05 -4.13 -14.75
CA SER A 269 -10.15 -3.01 -13.81
C SER A 269 -10.62 -3.50 -12.43
N THR A 270 -10.78 -2.56 -11.49
CA THR A 270 -11.31 -2.87 -10.15
C THR A 270 -12.61 -3.67 -10.20
N GLY A 271 -12.64 -4.80 -9.48
CA GLY A 271 -13.76 -5.73 -9.43
C GLY A 271 -13.70 -6.86 -10.47
N ASP A 272 -12.79 -6.77 -11.45
CA ASP A 272 -12.51 -7.86 -12.37
C ASP A 272 -11.58 -8.90 -11.72
N PHE A 273 -11.50 -10.06 -12.35
CA PHE A 273 -10.66 -11.17 -11.91
C PHE A 273 -9.99 -11.84 -13.11
N TRP A 274 -8.93 -12.60 -12.86
CA TRP A 274 -8.18 -13.36 -13.86
C TRP A 274 -7.84 -14.76 -13.35
N GLY A 275 -7.77 -15.76 -14.25
CA GLY A 275 -7.49 -17.15 -13.90
C GLY A 275 -8.74 -18.01 -13.70
N GLU A 276 -9.82 -17.76 -14.43
CA GLU A 276 -11.03 -18.62 -14.40
C GLU A 276 -10.78 -20.06 -14.83
N GLU A 277 -9.74 -20.28 -15.63
CA GLU A 277 -9.30 -21.60 -16.08
C GLU A 277 -8.95 -22.49 -14.89
N LEU A 278 -8.39 -21.91 -13.82
CA LEU A 278 -8.11 -22.62 -12.58
C LEU A 278 -9.36 -23.09 -11.85
N ALA A 279 -10.41 -22.26 -11.84
CA ALA A 279 -11.67 -22.65 -11.21
C ALA A 279 -12.30 -23.86 -11.91
N THR A 280 -12.08 -24.02 -13.22
CA THR A 280 -12.54 -25.19 -13.97
C THR A 280 -11.62 -26.40 -13.73
N SER A 281 -10.30 -26.21 -13.75
CA SER A 281 -9.32 -27.27 -13.49
C SER A 281 -9.40 -27.83 -12.06
N ALA A 282 -9.73 -27.00 -11.08
CA ALA A 282 -9.91 -27.44 -9.69
C ALA A 282 -11.07 -28.45 -9.52
N LEU A 283 -11.98 -28.54 -10.49
CA LEU A 283 -13.11 -29.47 -10.49
C LEU A 283 -12.74 -30.87 -10.99
N ASP A 284 -11.61 -31.01 -11.70
CA ASP A 284 -11.18 -32.31 -12.19
C ASP A 284 -10.54 -33.11 -11.04
N PRO A 285 -11.00 -34.35 -10.80
CA PRO A 285 -10.56 -35.16 -9.66
C PRO A 285 -9.13 -35.68 -9.79
N ASP A 286 -8.54 -35.63 -10.99
CA ASP A 286 -7.18 -36.07 -11.23
C ASP A 286 -6.18 -34.94 -10.94
N PRO A 287 -5.32 -35.05 -9.90
CA PRO A 287 -4.30 -34.04 -9.58
C PRO A 287 -3.17 -33.98 -10.63
N LEU A 288 -3.05 -35.02 -11.46
CA LEU A 288 -2.14 -35.11 -12.61
C LEU A 288 -2.74 -34.50 -13.89
N SER A 289 -4.00 -34.06 -13.86
CA SER A 289 -4.59 -33.34 -14.99
C SER A 289 -3.84 -32.02 -15.21
N ASN A 290 -3.49 -31.76 -16.47
CA ASN A 290 -2.59 -30.68 -16.88
C ASN A 290 -2.96 -29.34 -16.22
N ILE A 291 -2.01 -28.75 -15.49
CA ILE A 291 -2.11 -27.36 -15.01
C ILE A 291 -2.44 -26.49 -16.23
N PRO A 292 -3.50 -25.68 -16.20
CA PRO A 292 -3.87 -24.88 -17.35
C PRO A 292 -2.73 -23.91 -17.67
N HIS A 293 -2.35 -23.84 -18.94
CA HIS A 293 -1.35 -22.89 -19.42
C HIS A 293 -2.02 -21.59 -19.79
N SER A 294 -1.37 -20.47 -19.48
CA SER A 294 -1.89 -19.14 -19.79
C SER A 294 -1.96 -18.92 -21.29
N ASN A 295 -3.15 -18.59 -21.78
CA ASN A 295 -3.37 -18.22 -23.19
C ASN A 295 -2.99 -16.75 -23.48
N CYS A 296 -2.62 -15.97 -22.45
CA CYS A 296 -2.29 -14.55 -22.54
C CYS A 296 -1.09 -14.16 -21.68
N ALA A 297 -0.41 -13.06 -21.99
CA ALA A 297 0.44 -12.38 -21.04
C ALA A 297 -0.39 -11.39 -20.21
N LEU A 298 -0.13 -11.33 -18.90
CA LEU A 298 -0.77 -10.44 -17.94
C LEU A 298 0.24 -9.39 -17.47
N ILE A 299 -0.05 -8.12 -17.72
CA ILE A 299 0.85 -7.00 -17.43
C ILE A 299 0.11 -5.94 -16.63
N SER A 300 0.72 -5.39 -15.59
CA SER A 300 0.18 -4.25 -14.85
C SER A 300 0.37 -2.94 -15.61
N VAL A 301 -0.73 -2.21 -15.81
CA VAL A 301 -0.73 -0.88 -16.47
C VAL A 301 -0.56 0.24 -15.46
N THR A 302 -1.10 0.05 -14.26
CA THR A 302 -0.93 0.91 -13.07
C THR A 302 -0.32 0.09 -11.95
N ASN A 303 -0.03 0.71 -10.80
CA ASN A 303 0.12 -0.05 -9.57
C ASN A 303 -1.21 -0.77 -9.28
N VAL A 304 -1.12 -2.05 -8.93
CA VAL A 304 -2.26 -2.95 -8.79
C VAL A 304 -2.23 -3.60 -7.43
N GLU A 305 -3.39 -3.60 -6.79
CA GLU A 305 -3.67 -4.34 -5.57
C GLU A 305 -4.68 -5.42 -5.91
N ALA A 306 -4.37 -6.64 -5.50
CA ALA A 306 -5.23 -7.77 -5.75
C ALA A 306 -5.15 -8.77 -4.60
N PHE A 307 -6.15 -9.64 -4.51
CA PHE A 307 -6.05 -10.87 -3.75
C PHE A 307 -5.73 -12.04 -4.68
N ALA A 308 -4.81 -12.90 -4.27
CA ALA A 308 -4.46 -14.13 -4.97
C ALA A 308 -4.95 -15.34 -4.17
N ILE A 309 -5.50 -16.34 -4.86
CA ILE A 309 -5.73 -17.67 -4.31
C ILE A 309 -4.93 -18.69 -5.12
N ASN A 310 -4.20 -19.55 -4.43
CA ASN A 310 -3.39 -20.59 -5.06
C ASN A 310 -4.28 -21.75 -5.54
N THR A 311 -3.88 -22.39 -6.64
CA THR A 311 -4.52 -23.59 -7.18
C THR A 311 -4.70 -24.70 -6.16
N ASP A 312 -3.69 -24.97 -5.31
CA ASP A 312 -3.75 -26.07 -4.34
C ASP A 312 -4.78 -25.79 -3.24
N ASP A 313 -4.81 -24.56 -2.74
CA ASP A 313 -5.79 -24.10 -1.77
C ASP A 313 -7.21 -24.11 -2.35
N LEU A 314 -7.36 -23.61 -3.58
CA LEU A 314 -8.63 -23.62 -4.30
C LEU A 314 -9.13 -25.06 -4.48
N ARG A 315 -8.27 -25.98 -4.93
CA ARG A 315 -8.60 -27.39 -5.12
C ARG A 315 -9.02 -28.05 -3.81
N ALA A 316 -8.32 -27.76 -2.70
CA ALA A 316 -8.67 -28.32 -1.39
C ALA A 316 -10.08 -27.89 -0.94
N ILE A 317 -10.41 -26.60 -1.06
CA ILE A 317 -11.73 -26.06 -0.68
C ILE A 317 -12.82 -26.63 -1.56
N VAL A 318 -12.56 -26.62 -2.87
CA VAL A 318 -13.44 -27.18 -3.90
C VAL A 318 -13.69 -28.64 -3.52
N TYR A 319 -12.67 -29.49 -3.44
CA TYR A 319 -12.81 -30.92 -3.10
C TYR A 319 -13.60 -31.19 -1.81
N GLN A 320 -13.31 -30.47 -0.72
CA GLN A 320 -14.07 -30.61 0.54
C GLN A 320 -15.54 -30.26 0.36
N TYR A 321 -15.84 -29.17 -0.33
CA TYR A 321 -17.22 -28.78 -0.60
C TYR A 321 -17.96 -29.82 -1.45
N TRP A 322 -17.29 -30.43 -2.43
CA TRP A 322 -17.87 -31.45 -3.30
C TRP A 322 -18.18 -32.77 -2.60
N GLN A 323 -17.30 -33.21 -1.69
CA GLN A 323 -17.54 -34.43 -0.90
C GLN A 323 -18.79 -34.31 -0.01
N HIS A 324 -19.08 -33.11 0.51
CA HIS A 324 -20.17 -32.91 1.46
C HIS A 324 -21.56 -32.69 0.82
N ARG A 325 -21.65 -32.38 -0.49
CA ARG A 325 -22.93 -32.04 -1.14
C ARG A 325 -23.39 -33.12 -2.12
N ASN A 326 -24.25 -34.02 -1.64
CA ASN A 326 -24.96 -34.97 -2.49
C ASN A 326 -26.07 -34.27 -3.33
N HIS A 327 -25.86 -34.25 -4.65
CA HIS A 327 -26.85 -34.39 -5.74
C HIS A 327 -27.72 -33.26 -6.32
N ASN A 328 -27.81 -32.01 -5.82
CA ASN A 328 -28.88 -31.10 -6.33
C ASN A 328 -28.51 -29.91 -7.25
N MET A 329 -27.25 -29.72 -7.62
CA MET A 329 -26.84 -28.82 -8.71
C MET A 329 -25.58 -29.43 -9.31
N GLN A 330 -25.45 -29.51 -10.63
CA GLN A 330 -24.17 -29.79 -11.28
C GLN A 330 -23.40 -28.45 -11.37
N PRO A 331 -22.59 -28.07 -10.39
CA PRO A 331 -21.94 -26.76 -10.32
C PRO A 331 -20.81 -26.64 -11.36
N LEU A 332 -20.41 -27.78 -11.97
CA LEU A 332 -19.67 -27.84 -13.22
C LEU A 332 -20.34 -27.01 -14.31
N ASP A 333 -21.68 -26.99 -14.40
CA ASP A 333 -22.40 -26.19 -15.37
C ASP A 333 -22.32 -24.69 -15.06
N ILE A 334 -22.23 -24.29 -13.79
CA ILE A 334 -22.08 -22.89 -13.38
C ILE A 334 -20.69 -22.38 -13.78
N PHE A 335 -19.64 -23.10 -13.42
CA PHE A 335 -18.27 -22.72 -13.81
C PHE A 335 -18.07 -22.78 -15.33
N LYS A 336 -18.59 -23.82 -16.02
CA LYS A 336 -18.60 -23.88 -17.49
C LYS A 336 -19.43 -22.77 -18.12
N PHE A 337 -20.49 -22.29 -17.45
CA PHE A 337 -21.31 -21.19 -17.96
C PHE A 337 -20.59 -19.85 -17.84
N TYR A 338 -19.83 -19.63 -16.77
CA TYR A 338 -19.10 -18.37 -16.55
C TYR A 338 -17.74 -18.32 -17.23
N SER A 339 -17.11 -19.47 -17.49
CA SER A 339 -15.84 -19.55 -18.23
C SER A 339 -15.96 -19.01 -19.66
N GLN A 340 -15.07 -18.08 -20.01
CA GLN A 340 -14.97 -17.44 -21.30
C GLN A 340 -14.49 -18.42 -22.40
N GLU A 341 -13.65 -19.40 -22.06
CA GLU A 341 -13.26 -20.49 -22.98
C GLU A 341 -14.46 -21.31 -23.44
N TRP A 342 -15.38 -21.63 -22.52
CA TRP A 342 -16.58 -22.38 -22.84
C TRP A 342 -17.59 -21.53 -23.61
N ARG A 343 -17.75 -20.24 -23.28
CA ARG A 343 -18.62 -19.32 -24.02
C ARG A 343 -18.15 -19.14 -25.46
N THR A 344 -16.86 -18.92 -25.67
CA THR A 344 -16.28 -18.78 -27.01
C THR A 344 -16.38 -20.08 -27.80
N SER A 345 -16.10 -21.23 -27.19
CA SER A 345 -16.24 -22.54 -27.82
C SER A 345 -17.69 -22.83 -28.23
N LYS A 346 -18.67 -22.61 -27.34
CA LYS A 346 -20.10 -22.78 -27.67
C LYS A 346 -20.56 -21.81 -28.75
N ALA A 347 -20.12 -20.55 -28.72
CA ALA A 347 -20.41 -19.58 -29.76
C ALA A 347 -19.87 -20.04 -31.12
N CYS A 348 -18.64 -20.56 -31.18
CA CYS A 348 -18.06 -21.13 -32.40
C CYS A 348 -18.86 -22.33 -32.91
N VAL A 349 -19.34 -23.22 -32.03
CA VAL A 349 -20.19 -24.36 -32.40
C VAL A 349 -21.52 -23.88 -32.98
N ILE A 350 -22.18 -22.90 -32.35
CA ILE A 350 -23.43 -22.30 -32.84
C ILE A 350 -23.21 -21.61 -34.18
N GLN A 351 -22.14 -20.84 -34.33
CA GLN A 351 -21.76 -20.19 -35.59
C GLN A 351 -21.51 -21.21 -36.69
N ALA A 352 -20.78 -22.30 -36.40
CA ALA A 352 -20.54 -23.38 -37.35
C ALA A 352 -21.85 -24.09 -37.74
N ALA A 353 -22.74 -24.35 -36.78
CA ALA A 353 -24.06 -24.94 -37.03
C ALA A 353 -24.95 -24.01 -37.89
N TRP A 354 -24.95 -22.71 -37.60
CA TRP A 354 -25.65 -21.69 -38.38
C TRP A 354 -25.12 -21.60 -39.82
N CYS A 355 -23.80 -21.60 -39.99
CA CYS A 355 -23.17 -21.63 -41.30
C CYS A 355 -23.56 -22.89 -42.09
N ARG A 356 -23.59 -24.06 -41.44
CA ARG A 356 -24.09 -25.31 -42.05
C ARG A 356 -25.57 -25.22 -42.43
N TYR A 357 -26.41 -24.67 -41.57
CA TYR A 357 -27.84 -24.47 -41.85
C TYR A 357 -28.05 -23.52 -43.04
N LYS A 358 -27.39 -22.36 -43.05
CA LYS A 358 -27.46 -21.38 -44.13
C LYS A 358 -27.02 -22.00 -45.46
N LYS A 359 -25.95 -22.82 -45.45
CA LYS A 359 -25.50 -23.58 -46.62
C LYS A 359 -26.56 -24.56 -47.11
N ARG A 360 -27.14 -25.37 -46.23
CA ARG A 360 -28.21 -26.33 -46.60
C ARG A 360 -29.45 -25.63 -47.14
N LYS A 361 -29.85 -24.49 -46.57
CA LYS A 361 -30.98 -23.69 -47.04
C LYS A 361 -30.73 -23.09 -48.43
N LEU A 362 -29.52 -22.59 -48.68
CA LEU A 362 -29.12 -22.09 -49.99
C LEU A 362 -29.08 -23.21 -51.03
N GLU A 363 -28.49 -24.36 -50.70
CA GLU A 363 -28.48 -25.55 -51.57
C GLU A 363 -29.91 -26.00 -51.87
N GLY A 364 -30.79 -26.11 -50.87
CA GLY A 364 -32.20 -26.46 -51.06
C GLY A 364 -32.97 -25.47 -51.95
N SER A 365 -32.72 -24.16 -51.80
CA SER A 365 -33.29 -23.13 -52.69
C SER A 365 -32.81 -23.27 -54.13
N LEU A 366 -31.54 -23.65 -54.34
CA LEU A 366 -30.98 -23.92 -55.66
C LEU A 366 -31.61 -25.18 -56.28
N TYR A 367 -31.77 -26.27 -55.52
CA TYR A 367 -32.45 -27.49 -55.98
C TYR A 367 -33.91 -27.22 -56.38
N ALA A 368 -34.66 -26.45 -55.59
CA ALA A 368 -36.04 -26.10 -55.92
C ALA A 368 -36.12 -25.31 -57.23
N LYS A 369 -35.21 -24.36 -57.44
CA LYS A 369 -35.12 -23.59 -58.70
C LYS A 369 -34.69 -24.45 -59.88
N GLU A 370 -33.79 -25.41 -59.67
CA GLU A 370 -33.36 -26.37 -60.69
C GLU A 370 -34.50 -27.30 -61.11
N ASN A 371 -35.27 -27.82 -60.16
CA ASN A 371 -36.45 -28.66 -60.43
C ASN A 371 -37.53 -27.88 -61.20
N ILE A 372 -37.85 -26.65 -60.79
CA ILE A 372 -38.81 -25.79 -61.52
C ILE A 372 -38.34 -25.55 -62.97
N LEU A 373 -37.05 -25.34 -63.19
CA LEU A 373 -36.48 -25.18 -64.53
C LEU A 373 -36.54 -26.48 -65.37
N GLN A 374 -36.37 -27.64 -64.73
CA GLN A 374 -36.49 -28.94 -65.40
C GLN A 374 -37.96 -29.26 -65.73
N ASP A 375 -38.90 -28.95 -64.85
CA ASP A 375 -40.34 -29.13 -65.09
C ASP A 375 -40.82 -28.19 -66.22
N GLN A 376 -40.39 -26.92 -66.22
CA GLN A 376 -40.64 -25.99 -67.33
C GLN A 376 -40.06 -26.48 -68.66
N LYS A 377 -38.94 -27.22 -68.61
CA LYS A 377 -38.32 -27.83 -69.80
C LYS A 377 -39.09 -29.07 -70.27
N ALA A 378 -39.71 -29.83 -69.35
CA ALA A 378 -40.56 -30.98 -69.67
C ALA A 378 -41.94 -30.55 -70.22
N GLU A 379 -42.53 -29.47 -69.72
CA GLU A 379 -43.78 -28.90 -70.23
C GLU A 379 -43.60 -28.17 -71.57
N ALA A 380 -42.41 -27.66 -71.88
CA ALA A 380 -42.08 -27.01 -73.16
C ALA A 380 -41.84 -28.01 -74.31
N GLY A 381 -42.49 -29.19 -74.28
CA GLY A 381 -42.52 -30.13 -75.39
C GLY A 381 -43.21 -29.52 -76.62
N GLY A 382 -42.44 -28.85 -77.49
CA GLY A 382 -42.90 -28.59 -78.86
C GLY A 382 -42.52 -27.29 -79.58
N LYS A 383 -41.66 -26.38 -79.07
CA LYS A 383 -41.14 -25.24 -79.90
C LYS A 383 -39.66 -24.90 -79.65
N PRO A 384 -38.84 -24.69 -80.69
CA PRO A 384 -37.37 -24.71 -80.58
C PRO A 384 -36.68 -23.37 -80.23
N SER A 385 -37.36 -22.36 -79.67
CA SER A 385 -36.74 -21.03 -79.47
C SER A 385 -36.31 -20.66 -78.03
N LYS A 386 -36.59 -21.49 -77.01
CA LYS A 386 -36.22 -21.19 -75.60
C LYS A 386 -35.26 -22.20 -74.95
N PHE A 387 -34.74 -23.15 -75.71
CA PHE A 387 -33.96 -24.28 -75.18
C PHE A 387 -32.54 -23.88 -74.73
N GLY A 388 -31.91 -22.91 -75.42
CA GLY A 388 -30.55 -22.45 -75.09
C GLY A 388 -30.47 -21.81 -73.70
N THR A 389 -31.40 -20.90 -73.38
CA THR A 389 -31.42 -20.18 -72.11
C THR A 389 -31.64 -21.08 -70.91
N ALA A 390 -32.47 -22.13 -71.05
CA ALA A 390 -32.70 -23.13 -70.00
C ALA A 390 -31.45 -23.99 -69.73
N ILE A 391 -30.71 -24.39 -70.78
CA ILE A 391 -29.47 -25.16 -70.63
C ILE A 391 -28.38 -24.33 -69.94
N TYR A 392 -28.20 -23.07 -70.34
CA TYR A 392 -27.24 -22.15 -69.70
C TYR A 392 -27.60 -21.88 -68.23
N ALA A 393 -28.89 -21.75 -67.90
CA ALA A 393 -29.34 -21.60 -66.52
C ALA A 393 -29.02 -22.84 -65.67
N THR A 394 -29.28 -24.06 -66.16
CA THR A 394 -28.95 -25.30 -65.44
C THR A 394 -27.43 -25.49 -65.29
N GLN A 395 -26.64 -25.16 -66.31
CA GLN A 395 -25.18 -25.18 -66.22
C GLN A 395 -24.62 -24.13 -65.24
N PHE A 396 -25.25 -22.94 -65.20
CA PHE A 396 -24.90 -21.91 -64.22
C PHE A 396 -25.23 -22.34 -62.79
N PHE A 397 -26.40 -22.93 -62.55
CA PHE A 397 -26.78 -23.44 -61.22
C PHE A 397 -25.87 -24.59 -60.76
N THR A 398 -25.49 -25.50 -61.65
CA THR A 398 -24.54 -26.58 -61.34
C THR A 398 -23.12 -26.07 -61.09
N TYR A 399 -22.69 -25.03 -61.82
CA TYR A 399 -21.41 -24.34 -61.57
C TYR A 399 -21.41 -23.63 -60.21
N VAL A 400 -22.43 -22.82 -59.91
CA VAL A 400 -22.58 -22.11 -58.63
C VAL A 400 -22.62 -23.10 -57.46
N ARG A 401 -23.31 -24.23 -57.62
CA ARG A 401 -23.34 -25.33 -56.64
C ARG A 401 -21.97 -25.97 -56.41
N ARG A 402 -21.17 -26.19 -57.46
CA ARG A 402 -19.79 -26.70 -57.33
C ARG A 402 -18.90 -25.69 -56.62
N SER A 403 -19.06 -24.40 -56.87
CA SER A 403 -18.32 -23.33 -56.18
C SER A 403 -18.70 -23.21 -54.70
N VAL A 404 -19.99 -23.35 -54.36
CA VAL A 404 -20.48 -23.39 -52.95
C VAL A 404 -20.01 -24.64 -52.21
N LYS A 405 -19.86 -25.78 -52.91
CA LYS A 405 -19.25 -27.00 -52.33
C LYS A 405 -17.74 -26.86 -52.13
N ARG A 406 -17.00 -26.28 -53.09
CA ARG A 406 -15.54 -26.08 -53.04
C ARG A 406 -15.10 -25.06 -51.99
N ASN A 407 -15.82 -23.95 -51.83
CA ASN A 407 -15.51 -22.96 -50.78
C ASN A 407 -15.91 -23.41 -49.35
N GLY A 408 -16.32 -24.68 -49.19
CA GLY A 408 -16.68 -25.28 -47.90
C GLY A 408 -15.64 -26.22 -47.28
N GLY A 409 -14.46 -26.35 -47.89
CA GLY A 409 -13.32 -26.94 -47.20
C GLY A 409 -12.75 -25.94 -46.21
N LEU A 410 -12.92 -26.19 -44.92
CA LEU A 410 -12.02 -25.58 -43.93
C LEU A 410 -10.59 -26.01 -44.28
N PRO A 411 -9.60 -25.10 -44.33
CA PRO A 411 -8.25 -25.53 -44.00
C PRO A 411 -8.31 -26.03 -42.56
N GLY A 412 -7.68 -27.16 -42.26
CA GLY A 412 -7.39 -27.52 -40.88
C GLY A 412 -6.58 -26.38 -40.26
N GLY A 413 -7.24 -25.54 -39.46
CA GLY A 413 -6.66 -24.34 -38.89
C GLY A 413 -7.77 -23.34 -38.50
N ARG A 414 -7.78 -22.95 -37.22
CA ARG A 414 -8.74 -22.04 -36.56
C ARG A 414 -9.22 -20.90 -37.47
N VAL A 415 -10.53 -20.71 -37.57
CA VAL A 415 -11.16 -19.64 -38.33
C VAL A 415 -11.08 -18.33 -37.54
N ASN A 416 -10.39 -17.34 -38.13
CA ASN A 416 -10.41 -15.94 -37.72
C ASN A 416 -11.79 -15.32 -37.94
N ILE A 417 -12.24 -14.53 -36.95
CA ILE A 417 -13.38 -13.62 -37.07
C ILE A 417 -12.81 -12.22 -37.30
N THR A 418 -12.87 -11.71 -38.53
CA THR A 418 -12.75 -10.27 -38.80
C THR A 418 -14.16 -9.69 -38.88
N LEU A 419 -14.54 -8.98 -37.82
CA LEU A 419 -15.58 -7.95 -37.85
C LEU A 419 -14.97 -6.70 -38.48
N ALA A 420 -15.47 -6.29 -39.64
CA ALA A 420 -15.26 -4.93 -40.14
C ALA A 420 -16.59 -4.18 -39.99
N ALA A 421 -16.64 -3.35 -38.95
CA ALA A 421 -17.60 -2.27 -38.82
C ALA A 421 -16.97 -0.98 -39.37
N SER A 422 -17.82 -0.20 -40.06
CA SER A 422 -17.70 1.21 -40.45
C SER A 422 -16.53 1.66 -41.34
N GLU A 423 -16.88 2.15 -42.54
CA GLU A 423 -16.65 3.56 -42.89
C GLU A 423 -17.59 3.99 -44.03
N THR A 424 -18.68 4.67 -43.64
CA THR A 424 -19.33 5.72 -44.42
C THR A 424 -18.36 6.88 -44.62
N THR A 425 -18.05 7.26 -45.86
CA THR A 425 -18.02 8.67 -46.34
C THR A 425 -17.61 8.73 -47.82
N ARG A 426 -18.36 9.52 -48.62
CA ARG A 426 -18.00 10.32 -49.83
C ARG A 426 -16.94 9.73 -50.79
N SER A 427 -17.15 9.65 -52.10
CA SER A 427 -17.85 10.54 -53.05
C SER A 427 -18.11 9.79 -54.35
#